data_AF-A0A7C6SUD8-F1
#
_entry.id   AF-A0A7C6SUD8-F1
#
_cell.length_a   1.000
_cell.length_b   1.000
_cell.length_c   1.000
_cell.angle_alpha   90.00
_cell.angle_beta   90.00
_cell.angle_gamma   90.00
#
_symmetry.space_group_name_H-M   'P 1'
#
loop_
_entity.id
_entity.type
_entity.pdbx_description
1 polymer ?
#
loop_
_entity_poly.entity_id
_entity_poly.type
_entity_poly.pdbx_seq_one_letter_code
_entity_poly.pdbx_strand_id
1 'polypeptide(L)'
;MLETLAYKSEDIDSEGKNFYKYGYKGTQSDLFRLMEALAIKKGILEENIKQGRVAWGGEGYLLHGNSTTNFNKKEINKIYEAFHILLNRGIIAPGAEGNYGPNLPYFHVTEYGLKCLEERDILPHDIDGYMDKLKNIRNIDEWVEFYIKQALECFNAYCYESALIMIGLANEFLVETIISTYINYLKIKNQKELNNFKKQLGKSKKISRKYLKYRESLKNSMSMDADLKNLSMYLDTLANETFMSYMRLTRNELAHPSGIKTDRITTLMIFVAFIKYCERQYIFINYYTNYL
;
A
#
# COMPACT_ATOMS: atom_id res chain seq x y z
N MET A 1 -7.47 12.61 12.45
CA MET A 1 -6.82 12.21 13.72
C MET A 1 -5.31 12.36 13.70
N LEU A 2 -4.56 11.76 12.75
CA LEU A 2 -3.10 11.98 12.67
C LEU A 2 -2.76 13.48 12.53
N GLU A 3 -3.48 14.18 11.67
CA GLU A 3 -3.29 15.63 11.51
C GLU A 3 -3.49 16.41 12.80
N THR A 4 -4.43 15.98 13.65
CA THR A 4 -4.67 16.57 14.98
C THR A 4 -3.46 16.37 15.89
N LEU A 5 -2.85 15.18 15.88
CA LEU A 5 -1.61 14.91 16.61
C LEU A 5 -0.45 15.78 16.10
N ALA A 6 -0.38 16.01 14.78
CA ALA A 6 0.64 16.85 14.14
C ALA A 6 0.35 18.37 14.26
N TYR A 7 -0.80 18.76 14.81
CA TYR A 7 -1.24 20.15 14.81
C TYR A 7 -0.50 20.97 15.87
N LYS A 8 0.25 21.98 15.44
CA LYS A 8 1.11 22.80 16.33
C LYS A 8 0.55 24.18 16.65
N SER A 9 -0.45 24.65 15.89
CA SER A 9 -1.07 25.96 16.19
C SER A 9 -1.91 25.87 17.47
N GLU A 10 -2.11 27.02 18.10
CA GLU A 10 -2.81 27.16 19.40
C GLU A 10 -4.29 27.51 19.23
N ASP A 11 -4.78 27.53 18.00
CA ASP A 11 -6.07 28.11 17.63
C ASP A 11 -7.22 27.09 17.51
N ILE A 12 -6.97 25.83 17.86
CA ILE A 12 -8.00 24.77 17.96
C ILE A 12 -8.35 24.44 19.42
N ASP A 13 -7.84 25.22 20.38
CA ASP A 13 -8.10 25.06 21.80
C ASP A 13 -8.13 26.43 22.47
N SER A 14 -9.13 26.71 23.30
CA SER A 14 -9.28 28.04 23.93
C SER A 14 -8.15 28.42 24.89
N GLU A 15 -7.39 27.43 25.37
CA GLU A 15 -6.24 27.60 26.27
C GLU A 15 -4.91 27.31 25.53
N GLY A 16 -4.96 27.20 24.20
CA GLY A 16 -3.78 26.98 23.36
C GLY A 16 -3.13 25.62 23.54
N LYS A 17 -3.85 24.60 24.02
CA LYS A 17 -3.34 23.25 24.25
C LYS A 17 -3.23 22.45 22.95
N ASN A 18 -2.13 21.73 22.77
CA ASN A 18 -1.95 20.77 21.69
C ASN A 18 -0.92 19.69 22.08
N PHE A 19 -0.92 18.57 21.35
CA PHE A 19 -0.02 17.45 21.65
C PHE A 19 1.46 17.84 21.59
N TYR A 20 1.86 18.74 20.70
CA TYR A 20 3.25 19.21 20.61
C TYR A 20 3.74 19.84 21.92
N LYS A 21 2.95 20.72 22.55
CA LYS A 21 3.28 21.36 23.84
C LYS A 21 3.40 20.37 25.00
N TYR A 22 2.67 19.26 24.93
CA TYR A 22 2.65 18.24 25.98
C TYR A 22 3.51 17.01 25.64
N GLY A 23 4.54 17.20 24.79
CA GLY A 23 5.51 16.14 24.46
C GLY A 23 4.88 14.95 23.74
N TYR A 24 3.80 15.20 22.99
CA TYR A 24 2.97 14.20 22.30
C TYR A 24 2.39 13.11 23.22
N LYS A 25 2.05 13.51 24.46
CA LYS A 25 1.39 12.68 25.48
C LYS A 25 0.03 13.28 25.85
N GLY A 26 -0.98 12.44 26.08
CA GLY A 26 -2.32 12.93 26.47
C GLY A 26 -3.33 11.80 26.64
N THR A 27 -4.61 12.16 26.69
CA THR A 27 -5.72 11.19 26.77
C THR A 27 -6.47 11.07 25.45
N GLN A 28 -7.22 9.97 25.30
CA GLN A 28 -8.22 9.82 24.23
C GLN A 28 -9.16 11.04 24.14
N SER A 29 -9.60 11.57 25.29
CA SER A 29 -10.50 12.72 25.36
C SER A 29 -9.85 13.98 24.79
N ASP A 30 -8.58 14.23 25.10
CA ASP A 30 -7.81 15.35 24.52
C ASP A 30 -7.76 15.25 22.99
N LEU A 31 -7.51 14.04 22.47
CA LEU A 31 -7.43 13.80 21.03
C LEU A 31 -8.76 14.03 20.32
N PHE A 32 -9.86 13.48 20.85
CA PHE A 32 -11.17 13.62 20.22
C PHE A 32 -11.66 15.07 20.23
N ARG A 33 -11.43 15.76 21.34
CA ARG A 33 -11.75 17.17 21.50
C ARG A 33 -10.97 18.04 20.51
N LEU A 34 -9.64 17.90 20.44
CA LEU A 34 -8.84 18.65 19.47
C LEU A 34 -9.18 18.27 18.02
N MET A 35 -9.58 17.03 17.77
CA MET A 35 -9.98 16.58 16.43
C MET A 35 -11.28 17.26 15.99
N GLU A 36 -12.26 17.38 16.89
CA GLU A 36 -13.49 18.14 16.69
C GLU A 36 -13.20 19.60 16.32
N ALA A 37 -12.40 20.28 17.13
CA ALA A 37 -12.07 21.69 16.92
C ALA A 37 -11.36 21.91 15.58
N LEU A 38 -10.43 21.02 15.21
CA LEU A 38 -9.77 21.08 13.92
C LEU A 38 -10.76 20.82 12.76
N ALA A 39 -11.72 19.91 12.92
CA ALA A 39 -12.72 19.63 11.90
C ALA A 39 -13.67 20.82 11.70
N ILE A 40 -14.11 21.48 12.78
CA ILE A 40 -14.88 22.72 12.74
C ILE A 40 -14.11 23.81 12.01
N LYS A 41 -12.85 24.03 12.40
CA LYS A 41 -11.98 25.03 11.78
C LYS A 41 -11.82 24.83 10.27
N LYS A 42 -11.80 23.57 9.82
CA LYS A 42 -11.70 23.22 8.40
C LYS A 42 -13.02 23.30 7.64
N GLY A 43 -14.12 23.64 8.31
CA GLY A 43 -15.47 23.63 7.72
C GLY A 43 -15.98 22.22 7.39
N ILE A 44 -15.40 21.18 8.01
CA ILE A 44 -15.86 19.79 7.86
C ILE A 44 -17.07 19.54 8.77
N LEU A 45 -17.10 20.20 9.93
CA LEU A 45 -18.20 20.18 10.87
C LEU A 45 -18.73 21.59 11.12
N GLU A 46 -20.03 21.70 11.36
CA GLU A 46 -20.65 22.92 11.89
C GLU A 46 -20.57 22.94 13.42
N GLU A 47 -20.23 24.09 13.99
CA GLU A 47 -20.21 24.29 15.44
C GLU A 47 -21.62 24.60 15.96
N ASN A 48 -22.31 23.56 16.41
CA ASN A 48 -23.61 23.65 17.08
C ASN A 48 -23.48 23.61 18.61
N ILE A 49 -22.41 22.98 19.10
CA ILE A 49 -22.11 22.80 20.52
C ILE A 49 -20.73 23.39 20.78
N LYS A 50 -20.67 24.34 21.72
CA LYS A 50 -19.39 24.92 22.16
C LYS A 50 -18.55 23.85 22.82
N GLN A 51 -17.28 23.79 22.44
CA GLN A 51 -16.35 22.87 23.04
C GLN A 51 -16.15 23.17 24.54
N GLY A 52 -16.25 22.12 25.37
CA GLY A 52 -16.03 22.22 26.81
C GLY A 52 -14.56 22.45 27.17
N ARG A 53 -14.32 23.21 28.24
CA ARG A 53 -12.98 23.35 28.83
C ARG A 53 -12.66 22.14 29.69
N VAL A 54 -11.57 21.45 29.39
CA VAL A 54 -11.10 20.28 30.14
C VAL A 54 -9.61 20.43 30.44
N ALA A 55 -9.19 20.04 31.64
CA ALA A 55 -7.79 19.96 32.00
C ALA A 55 -7.06 18.97 31.09
N TRP A 56 -5.84 19.29 30.65
CA TRP A 56 -5.07 18.38 29.81
C TRP A 56 -4.76 17.10 30.59
N GLY A 57 -4.94 15.94 29.96
CA GLY A 57 -4.77 14.66 30.64
C GLY A 57 -5.91 14.28 31.60
N GLY A 58 -6.96 15.09 31.69
CA GLY A 58 -8.17 14.77 32.45
C GLY A 58 -9.14 13.88 31.68
N GLU A 59 -10.03 13.21 32.40
CA GLU A 59 -11.19 12.57 31.78
C GLU A 59 -12.14 13.66 31.24
N GLY A 60 -12.37 13.66 29.94
CA GLY A 60 -13.34 14.54 29.30
C GLY A 60 -14.75 13.97 29.34
N TYR A 61 -15.68 14.66 28.68
CA TYR A 61 -17.04 14.16 28.52
C TYR A 61 -17.07 12.92 27.62
N LEU A 62 -17.91 11.95 27.96
CA LEU A 62 -18.28 10.87 27.04
C LEU A 62 -18.87 11.45 25.76
N LEU A 63 -18.54 10.87 24.61
CA LEU A 63 -19.04 11.34 23.32
C LEU A 63 -20.50 10.91 23.14
N HIS A 64 -21.40 11.88 23.22
CA HIS A 64 -22.82 11.75 22.92
C HIS A 64 -23.14 12.71 21.79
N GLY A 65 -23.45 12.15 20.62
CA GLY A 65 -23.63 12.95 19.43
C GLY A 65 -24.76 13.96 19.57
N ASN A 66 -24.51 15.18 19.09
CA ASN A 66 -25.39 16.33 19.24
C ASN A 66 -25.71 16.71 20.70
N SER A 67 -24.88 16.30 21.66
CA SER A 67 -25.04 16.67 23.08
C SER A 67 -23.73 17.15 23.69
N THR A 68 -22.70 16.31 23.72
CA THR A 68 -21.37 16.64 24.25
C THR A 68 -20.33 16.83 23.15
N THR A 69 -20.70 16.54 21.90
CA THR A 69 -19.88 16.73 20.71
C THR A 69 -20.76 17.03 19.49
N ASN A 70 -20.18 17.73 18.52
CA ASN A 70 -20.72 18.04 17.20
C ASN A 70 -20.69 16.83 16.24
N PHE A 71 -20.00 15.74 16.60
CA PHE A 71 -20.06 14.50 15.82
C PHE A 71 -21.39 13.77 16.01
N ASN A 72 -21.93 13.17 14.95
CA ASN A 72 -23.08 12.28 15.06
C ASN A 72 -22.66 10.86 15.53
N LYS A 73 -23.64 10.02 15.86
CA LYS A 73 -23.40 8.66 16.36
C LYS A 73 -22.55 7.79 15.42
N LYS A 74 -22.72 7.91 14.10
CA LYS A 74 -21.94 7.12 13.13
C LYS A 74 -20.49 7.60 13.08
N GLU A 75 -20.27 8.91 13.15
CA GLU A 75 -18.93 9.50 13.19
C GLU A 75 -18.18 9.13 14.46
N ILE A 76 -18.85 9.11 15.62
CA ILE A 76 -18.25 8.70 16.89
C ILE A 76 -17.66 7.27 16.79
N ASN A 77 -18.38 6.32 16.20
CA ASN A 77 -17.85 4.96 15.99
C ASN A 77 -16.61 4.97 15.08
N LYS A 78 -16.65 5.74 13.99
CA LYS A 78 -15.49 5.88 13.09
C LYS A 78 -14.29 6.53 13.78
N ILE A 79 -14.53 7.42 14.74
CA ILE A 79 -13.47 8.03 15.56
C ILE A 79 -12.81 6.97 16.44
N TYR A 80 -13.60 6.11 17.10
CA TYR A 80 -13.06 5.00 17.88
C TYR A 80 -12.28 4.02 17.01
N GLU A 81 -12.80 3.66 15.83
CA GLU A 81 -12.08 2.84 14.86
C GLU A 81 -10.76 3.49 14.44
N ALA A 82 -10.77 4.79 14.11
CA ALA A 82 -9.57 5.53 13.73
C ALA A 82 -8.54 5.57 14.85
N PHE A 83 -8.97 5.71 16.11
CA PHE A 83 -8.08 5.64 17.27
C PHE A 83 -7.41 4.26 17.38
N HIS A 84 -8.19 3.19 17.24
CA HIS A 84 -7.67 1.82 17.25
C HIS A 84 -6.75 1.53 16.06
N ILE A 85 -7.00 2.14 14.91
CA ILE A 85 -6.10 2.06 13.76
C ILE A 85 -4.74 2.69 14.10
N LEU A 86 -4.69 3.85 14.78
CA LEU A 86 -3.43 4.46 15.20
C LEU A 86 -2.67 3.58 16.21
N LEU A 87 -3.39 2.94 17.15
CA LEU A 87 -2.82 1.97 18.09
C LEU A 87 -2.25 0.75 17.36
N ASN A 88 -3.05 0.11 16.50
CA ASN A 88 -2.65 -1.11 15.80
C ASN A 88 -1.49 -0.87 14.82
N ARG A 89 -1.36 0.36 14.31
CA ARG A 89 -0.22 0.78 13.47
C ARG A 89 1.00 1.18 14.28
N GLY A 90 0.95 1.15 15.61
CA GLY A 90 2.05 1.56 16.49
C GLY A 90 2.40 3.04 16.41
N ILE A 91 1.52 3.89 15.86
CA ILE A 91 1.70 5.35 15.83
C ILE A 91 1.56 5.92 17.24
N ILE A 92 0.64 5.36 18.01
CA ILE A 92 0.44 5.65 19.44
C ILE A 92 0.53 4.35 20.24
N ALA A 93 0.91 4.44 21.50
CA ALA A 93 0.94 3.32 22.43
C ALA A 93 0.23 3.67 23.75
N PRO A 94 -0.44 2.71 24.42
CA PRO A 94 -1.07 2.94 25.72
C PRO A 94 -0.07 3.39 26.79
N GLY A 95 -0.57 4.23 27.69
CA GLY A 95 0.21 4.81 28.78
C GLY A 95 1.07 5.99 28.37
N ALA A 96 1.44 6.81 29.35
CA ALA A 96 2.42 7.87 29.18
C ALA A 96 3.18 8.11 30.49
N GLU A 97 4.42 8.57 30.38
CA GLU A 97 5.24 8.95 31.53
C GLU A 97 4.81 10.32 32.08
N GLY A 98 4.83 10.46 33.42
CA GLY A 98 4.53 11.69 34.15
C GLY A 98 3.35 11.48 35.10
N ASN A 99 2.45 12.46 35.17
CA ASN A 99 1.18 12.34 35.91
C ASN A 99 0.11 11.55 35.13
N TYR A 100 0.53 10.71 34.17
CA TYR A 100 -0.35 9.87 33.36
C TYR A 100 -0.20 8.41 33.81
N GLY A 101 -1.26 7.62 33.64
CA GLY A 101 -1.24 6.19 33.97
C GLY A 101 -0.54 5.34 32.90
N PRO A 102 -0.26 4.06 33.20
CA PRO A 102 0.39 3.13 32.26
C PRO A 102 -0.56 2.51 31.22
N ASN A 103 -1.86 2.83 31.29
CA ASN A 103 -2.90 2.21 30.48
C ASN A 103 -3.74 3.27 29.74
N LEU A 104 -4.59 2.82 28.83
CA LEU A 104 -5.69 3.65 28.32
C LEU A 104 -6.54 4.19 29.49
N PRO A 105 -7.10 5.41 29.37
CA PRO A 105 -7.19 6.24 28.17
C PRO A 105 -5.93 7.08 27.88
N TYR A 106 -4.89 6.97 28.71
CA TYR A 106 -3.62 7.66 28.49
C TYR A 106 -2.84 7.00 27.34
N PHE A 107 -2.16 7.80 26.54
CA PHE A 107 -1.29 7.34 25.48
C PHE A 107 -0.18 8.35 25.20
N HIS A 108 0.84 7.89 24.48
CA HIS A 108 1.86 8.73 23.88
C HIS A 108 2.03 8.37 22.40
N VAL A 109 2.51 9.34 21.61
CA VAL A 109 2.98 9.08 20.25
C VAL A 109 4.35 8.41 20.34
N THR A 110 4.51 7.28 19.66
CA THR A 110 5.76 6.51 19.67
C THR A 110 6.85 7.23 18.86
N GLU A 111 8.12 6.82 18.98
CA GLU A 111 9.19 7.33 18.11
C GLU A 111 8.87 7.14 16.62
N TYR A 112 8.22 6.02 16.27
CA TYR A 112 7.72 5.76 14.93
C TYR A 112 6.58 6.72 14.54
N GLY A 113 5.63 6.95 15.45
CA GLY A 113 4.55 7.89 15.25
C GLY A 113 5.05 9.31 15.01
N LEU A 114 6.08 9.76 15.72
CA LEU A 114 6.68 11.09 15.53
C LEU A 114 7.22 11.28 14.11
N LYS A 115 7.90 10.26 13.56
CA LYS A 115 8.33 10.27 12.14
C LYS A 115 7.14 10.40 11.18
N CYS A 116 6.04 9.70 11.47
CA CYS A 116 4.81 9.82 10.67
C CYS A 116 4.18 11.22 10.74
N LEU A 117 4.26 11.89 11.90
CA LEU A 117 3.76 13.26 12.06
C LEU A 117 4.62 14.28 11.28
N GLU A 118 5.94 14.08 11.23
CA GLU A 118 6.88 14.93 10.48
C GLU A 118 6.65 14.84 8.97
N GLU A 119 6.49 13.63 8.46
CA GLU A 119 6.24 13.38 7.03
C GLU A 119 4.84 13.81 6.58
N ARG A 120 3.91 14.11 7.52
CA ARG A 120 2.48 14.37 7.28
C ARG A 120 1.80 13.33 6.39
N ASP A 121 2.31 12.10 6.39
CA ASP A 121 1.88 11.09 5.45
C ASP A 121 1.61 9.75 6.15
N ILE A 122 0.47 9.15 5.79
CA ILE A 122 0.07 7.81 6.15
C ILE A 122 0.11 6.99 4.85
N LEU A 123 1.32 6.71 4.36
CA LEU A 123 1.56 5.89 3.16
C LEU A 123 1.16 4.42 3.37
N PRO A 124 0.94 3.68 2.27
CA PRO A 124 -0.34 3.35 1.66
C PRO A 124 -1.16 2.35 2.52
N HIS A 125 -2.14 2.83 3.26
CA HIS A 125 -3.02 1.95 4.04
C HIS A 125 -4.37 1.66 3.38
N ASP A 126 -4.64 2.27 2.24
CA ASP A 126 -5.86 2.01 1.48
C ASP A 126 -5.67 0.73 0.66
N ILE A 127 -5.71 -0.42 1.36
CA ILE A 127 -5.70 -1.74 0.73
C ILE A 127 -6.83 -1.80 -0.29
N ASP A 128 -8.02 -1.32 0.07
CA ASP A 128 -9.20 -1.36 -0.78
C ASP A 128 -8.99 -0.54 -2.05
N GLY A 129 -8.56 0.71 -1.95
CA GLY A 129 -8.28 1.55 -3.13
C GLY A 129 -7.12 1.06 -4.00
N TYR A 130 -6.10 0.41 -3.42
CA TYR A 130 -5.06 -0.25 -4.22
C TYR A 130 -5.64 -1.46 -4.96
N MET A 131 -6.39 -2.31 -4.26
CA MET A 131 -6.99 -3.52 -4.81
C MET A 131 -8.04 -3.19 -5.87
N ASP A 132 -8.81 -2.11 -5.71
CA ASP A 132 -9.76 -1.63 -6.71
C ASP A 132 -9.07 -1.23 -8.01
N LYS A 133 -7.95 -0.50 -7.91
CA LYS A 133 -7.13 -0.17 -9.09
C LYS A 133 -6.58 -1.43 -9.76
N LEU A 134 -6.14 -2.41 -8.97
CA LEU A 134 -5.65 -3.69 -9.50
C LEU A 134 -6.78 -4.46 -10.21
N LYS A 135 -7.96 -4.55 -9.62
CA LYS A 135 -9.15 -5.23 -10.17
C LYS A 135 -9.70 -4.56 -11.43
N ASN A 136 -9.46 -3.26 -11.60
CA ASN A 136 -9.81 -2.55 -12.84
C ASN A 136 -8.96 -2.98 -14.04
N ILE A 137 -7.88 -3.74 -13.83
CA ILE A 137 -7.11 -4.33 -14.92
C ILE A 137 -7.92 -5.48 -15.54
N ARG A 138 -8.25 -5.34 -16.82
CA ARG A 138 -9.05 -6.33 -17.55
C ARG A 138 -8.43 -7.73 -17.50
N ASN A 139 -9.25 -8.71 -17.08
CA ASN A 139 -8.91 -10.13 -16.97
C ASN A 139 -7.75 -10.42 -16.01
N ILE A 140 -7.59 -9.61 -14.96
CA ILE A 140 -6.60 -9.91 -13.94
C ILE A 140 -6.89 -11.26 -13.27
N ASP A 141 -5.83 -12.03 -13.06
CA ASP A 141 -5.90 -13.35 -12.43
C ASP A 141 -6.00 -13.24 -10.90
N GLU A 142 -6.83 -14.10 -10.32
CA GLU A 142 -7.08 -14.16 -8.87
C GLU A 142 -5.82 -14.40 -8.04
N TRP A 143 -4.80 -15.10 -8.58
CA TRP A 143 -3.54 -15.32 -7.88
C TRP A 143 -2.68 -14.06 -7.81
N VAL A 144 -2.73 -13.22 -8.84
CA VAL A 144 -2.06 -11.91 -8.80
C VAL A 144 -2.71 -11.03 -7.74
N GLU A 145 -4.05 -11.01 -7.67
CA GLU A 145 -4.78 -10.31 -6.62
C GLU A 145 -4.44 -10.84 -5.22
N PHE A 146 -4.44 -12.17 -5.06
CA PHE A 146 -4.14 -12.84 -3.79
C PHE A 146 -2.76 -12.44 -3.26
N TYR A 147 -1.70 -12.59 -4.07
CA TYR A 147 -0.34 -12.27 -3.63
C TYR A 147 -0.16 -10.79 -3.33
N ILE A 148 -0.81 -9.90 -4.09
CA ILE A 148 -0.70 -8.46 -3.84
C ILE A 148 -1.46 -8.03 -2.59
N LYS A 149 -2.62 -8.64 -2.32
CA LYS A 149 -3.30 -8.44 -1.04
C LYS A 149 -2.40 -8.85 0.13
N GLN A 150 -1.80 -10.04 0.08
CA GLN A 150 -0.85 -10.48 1.12
C GLN A 150 0.35 -9.54 1.23
N ALA A 151 0.86 -9.03 0.10
CA ALA A 151 1.96 -8.07 0.11
C ALA A 151 1.57 -6.78 0.86
N LEU A 152 0.37 -6.24 0.61
CA LEU A 152 -0.13 -5.03 1.26
C LEU A 152 -0.35 -5.26 2.77
N GLU A 153 -0.84 -6.43 3.17
CA GLU A 153 -0.95 -6.82 4.58
C GLU A 153 0.43 -6.85 5.26
N CYS A 154 1.42 -7.49 4.63
CA CYS A 154 2.81 -7.51 5.13
C CYS A 154 3.42 -6.11 5.21
N PHE A 155 3.17 -5.25 4.22
CA PHE A 155 3.67 -3.88 4.22
C PHE A 155 3.09 -3.08 5.39
N ASN A 156 1.78 -3.20 5.61
CA ASN A 156 1.08 -2.55 6.71
C ASN A 156 1.50 -3.07 8.09
N ALA A 157 2.02 -4.30 8.16
CA ALA A 157 2.60 -4.90 9.35
C ALA A 157 4.12 -4.60 9.52
N TYR A 158 4.71 -3.72 8.70
CA TYR A 158 6.14 -3.39 8.70
C TYR A 158 7.06 -4.56 8.34
N CYS A 159 6.52 -5.62 7.75
CA CYS A 159 7.27 -6.77 7.26
C CYS A 159 7.67 -6.54 5.79
N TYR A 160 8.54 -5.57 5.54
CA TYR A 160 8.85 -5.10 4.18
C TYR A 160 9.50 -6.18 3.30
N GLU A 161 10.39 -6.99 3.84
CA GLU A 161 10.99 -8.12 3.12
C GLU A 161 9.92 -9.14 2.72
N SER A 162 8.96 -9.40 3.61
CA SER A 162 7.83 -10.31 3.33
C SER A 162 6.91 -9.72 2.27
N ALA A 163 6.65 -8.41 2.31
CA ALA A 163 5.89 -7.72 1.28
C ALA A 163 6.57 -7.84 -0.10
N LEU A 164 7.89 -7.65 -0.17
CA LEU A 164 8.65 -7.84 -1.41
C LEU A 164 8.59 -9.27 -1.93
N ILE A 165 8.70 -10.27 -1.05
CA ILE A 165 8.55 -11.68 -1.43
C ILE A 165 7.19 -11.91 -2.09
N MET A 166 6.11 -11.38 -1.50
CA MET A 166 4.76 -11.51 -2.05
C MET A 166 4.59 -10.79 -3.40
N ILE A 167 5.14 -9.59 -3.57
CA ILE A 167 5.19 -8.90 -4.89
C ILE A 167 5.97 -9.75 -5.90
N GLY A 168 7.07 -10.36 -5.47
CA GLY A 168 7.89 -11.25 -6.29
C GLY A 168 7.11 -12.47 -6.79
N LEU A 169 6.30 -13.09 -5.93
CA LEU A 169 5.44 -14.22 -6.29
C LEU A 169 4.34 -13.80 -7.27
N ALA A 170 3.69 -12.65 -7.05
CA ALA A 170 2.73 -12.09 -7.98
C ALA A 170 3.34 -11.88 -9.38
N ASN A 171 4.58 -11.37 -9.43
CA ASN A 171 5.30 -11.18 -10.68
C ASN A 171 5.72 -12.49 -11.35
N GLU A 172 6.18 -13.48 -10.58
CA GLU A 172 6.51 -14.82 -11.10
C GLU A 172 5.29 -15.46 -11.76
N PHE A 173 4.13 -15.40 -11.10
CA PHE A 173 2.86 -15.86 -11.66
C PHE A 173 2.48 -15.12 -12.94
N LEU A 174 2.59 -13.79 -12.95
CA LEU A 174 2.31 -12.96 -14.14
C LEU A 174 3.22 -13.34 -15.32
N VAL A 175 4.49 -13.60 -15.06
CA VAL A 175 5.46 -14.03 -16.07
C VAL A 175 5.17 -15.44 -16.60
N GLU A 176 4.71 -16.36 -15.76
CA GLU A 176 4.27 -17.68 -16.22
C GLU A 176 3.00 -17.58 -17.08
N THR A 177 2.08 -16.72 -16.69
CA THR A 177 0.83 -16.44 -17.42
C THR A 177 1.10 -15.86 -18.80
N ILE A 178 1.96 -14.84 -18.92
CA ILE A 178 2.28 -14.25 -20.23
C ILE A 178 3.04 -15.25 -21.13
N ILE A 179 3.91 -16.10 -20.58
CA ILE A 179 4.61 -17.12 -21.36
C ILE A 179 3.65 -18.21 -21.86
N SER A 180 2.74 -18.68 -21.00
CA SER A 180 1.79 -19.75 -21.36
C SER A 180 0.77 -19.28 -22.40
N THR A 181 0.24 -18.07 -22.25
CA THR A 181 -0.67 -17.45 -23.23
C THR A 181 0.04 -17.17 -24.56
N TYR A 182 1.29 -16.68 -24.53
CA TYR A 182 2.10 -16.50 -25.73
C TYR A 182 2.41 -17.82 -26.46
N ILE A 183 2.66 -18.91 -25.73
CA ILE A 183 2.81 -20.26 -26.31
C ILE A 183 1.55 -20.66 -27.08
N ASN A 184 0.37 -20.38 -26.53
CA ASN A 184 -0.89 -20.69 -27.20
C ASN A 184 -1.12 -19.83 -28.45
N TYR A 185 -0.85 -18.53 -28.35
CA TYR A 185 -0.83 -17.64 -29.50
C TYR A 185 0.09 -18.15 -30.63
N LEU A 186 1.31 -18.58 -30.29
CA LEU A 186 2.27 -19.10 -31.27
C LEU A 186 1.82 -20.42 -31.92
N LYS A 187 1.09 -21.30 -31.20
CA LYS A 187 0.50 -22.52 -31.81
C LYS A 187 -0.41 -22.19 -32.99
N ILE A 188 -1.09 -21.06 -32.93
CA ILE A 188 -2.09 -20.65 -33.93
C ILE A 188 -1.42 -19.85 -35.04
N LYS A 189 -0.51 -18.92 -34.68
CA LYS A 189 0.09 -17.99 -35.64
C LYS A 189 1.39 -18.46 -36.28
N ASN A 190 2.24 -19.17 -35.54
CA ASN A 190 3.60 -19.49 -36.00
C ASN A 190 4.21 -20.73 -35.32
N GLN A 191 3.92 -21.89 -35.89
CA GLN A 191 4.42 -23.18 -35.40
C GLN A 191 5.96 -23.29 -35.42
N LYS A 192 6.64 -22.62 -36.36
CA LYS A 192 8.11 -22.63 -36.45
C LYS A 192 8.73 -21.88 -35.28
N GLU A 193 8.22 -20.68 -34.97
CA GLU A 193 8.69 -19.89 -33.82
C GLU A 193 8.32 -20.57 -32.50
N LEU A 194 7.14 -21.22 -32.42
CA LEU A 194 6.77 -22.04 -31.26
C LEU A 194 7.83 -23.10 -30.93
N ASN A 195 8.26 -23.87 -31.93
CA ASN A 195 9.23 -24.93 -31.75
C ASN A 195 10.60 -24.39 -31.28
N ASN A 196 11.04 -23.27 -31.87
CA ASN A 196 12.26 -22.58 -31.44
C ASN A 196 12.14 -22.08 -30.00
N PHE A 197 11.04 -21.41 -29.67
CA PHE A 197 10.80 -20.84 -28.36
C PHE A 197 10.73 -21.93 -27.26
N LYS A 198 9.99 -23.03 -27.48
CA LYS A 198 9.93 -24.16 -26.56
C LYS A 198 11.31 -24.78 -26.30
N LYS A 199 12.14 -24.92 -27.33
CA LYS A 199 13.51 -25.42 -27.20
C LYS A 199 14.38 -24.51 -26.33
N GLN A 200 14.22 -23.19 -26.45
CA GLN A 200 14.94 -22.22 -25.62
C GLN A 200 14.43 -22.20 -24.17
N LEU A 201 13.12 -22.31 -23.97
CA LEU A 201 12.52 -22.41 -22.63
C LEU A 201 13.00 -23.66 -21.88
N GLY A 202 13.10 -24.82 -22.54
CA GLY A 202 13.59 -26.06 -21.94
C GLY A 202 15.03 -25.98 -21.41
N LYS A 203 15.84 -25.05 -21.95
CA LYS A 203 17.21 -24.80 -21.46
C LYS A 203 17.26 -23.86 -20.24
N SER A 204 16.17 -23.18 -19.92
CA SER A 204 16.12 -22.10 -18.93
C SER A 204 15.43 -22.55 -17.64
N LYS A 205 16.21 -22.83 -16.58
CA LYS A 205 15.67 -23.24 -15.27
C LYS A 205 15.03 -22.09 -14.47
N LYS A 206 15.58 -20.88 -14.53
CA LYS A 206 15.09 -19.71 -13.75
C LYS A 206 14.01 -18.97 -14.54
N ILE A 207 12.93 -18.54 -13.86
CA ILE A 207 11.82 -17.81 -14.48
C ILE A 207 12.28 -16.50 -15.15
N SER A 208 13.18 -15.76 -14.50
CA SER A 208 13.77 -14.54 -15.08
C SER A 208 14.54 -14.80 -16.38
N ARG A 209 15.11 -16.00 -16.58
CA ARG A 209 15.73 -16.35 -17.88
C ARG A 209 14.66 -16.70 -18.92
N LYS A 210 13.60 -17.39 -18.52
CA LYS A 210 12.46 -17.70 -19.40
C LYS A 210 11.80 -16.43 -19.94
N TYR A 211 11.61 -15.40 -19.10
CA TYR A 211 11.06 -14.12 -19.54
C TYR A 211 11.97 -13.37 -20.53
N LEU A 212 13.29 -13.42 -20.35
CA LEU A 212 14.22 -12.87 -21.36
C LEU A 212 14.05 -13.58 -22.71
N LYS A 213 13.88 -14.90 -22.71
CA LYS A 213 13.61 -15.66 -23.95
C LYS A 213 12.26 -15.31 -24.55
N TYR A 214 11.24 -15.07 -23.74
CA TYR A 214 9.96 -14.53 -24.21
C TYR A 214 10.17 -13.18 -24.91
N ARG A 215 10.91 -12.26 -24.32
CA ARG A 215 11.19 -10.94 -24.91
C ARG A 215 11.95 -11.02 -26.24
N GLU A 216 12.93 -11.93 -26.33
CA GLU A 216 13.63 -12.20 -27.58
C GLU A 216 12.67 -12.72 -28.66
N SER A 217 11.84 -13.71 -28.34
CA SER A 217 10.85 -14.27 -29.27
C SER A 217 9.76 -13.27 -29.66
N LEU A 218 9.32 -12.42 -28.72
CA LEU A 218 8.31 -11.39 -28.96
C LEU A 218 8.74 -10.42 -30.06
N LYS A 219 10.03 -10.05 -30.11
CA LYS A 219 10.57 -9.18 -31.17
C LYS A 219 10.40 -9.83 -32.55
N ASN A 220 10.61 -11.14 -32.67
CA ASN A 220 10.38 -11.87 -33.90
C ASN A 220 8.89 -11.87 -34.27
N SER A 221 8.00 -12.15 -33.31
CA SER A 221 6.56 -12.13 -33.55
C SER A 221 6.03 -10.76 -33.97
N MET A 222 6.55 -9.67 -33.39
CA MET A 222 6.22 -8.29 -33.79
C MET A 222 6.63 -7.94 -35.23
N SER A 223 7.57 -8.67 -35.82
CA SER A 223 7.91 -8.49 -37.24
C SER A 223 6.88 -9.11 -38.18
N MET A 224 6.07 -10.05 -37.69
CA MET A 224 5.12 -10.84 -38.48
C MET A 224 3.66 -10.48 -38.20
N ASP A 225 3.38 -9.85 -37.06
CA ASP A 225 2.05 -9.43 -36.64
C ASP A 225 2.04 -7.90 -36.40
N ALA A 226 1.36 -7.17 -37.29
CA ALA A 226 1.27 -5.72 -37.26
C ALA A 226 0.48 -5.20 -36.05
N ASP A 227 -0.57 -5.91 -35.63
CA ASP A 227 -1.38 -5.53 -34.47
C ASP A 227 -0.57 -5.72 -33.18
N LEU A 228 0.18 -6.83 -33.08
CA LEU A 228 1.13 -7.03 -31.99
C LEU A 228 2.24 -5.98 -31.97
N LYS A 229 2.71 -5.55 -33.15
CA LYS A 229 3.71 -4.47 -33.28
C LYS A 229 3.20 -3.13 -32.75
N ASN A 230 1.92 -2.83 -32.94
CA ASN A 230 1.29 -1.61 -32.42
C ASN A 230 1.32 -1.56 -30.88
N LEU A 231 1.39 -2.72 -30.21
CA LEU A 231 1.54 -2.80 -28.76
C LEU A 231 2.95 -2.50 -28.25
N SER A 232 3.93 -2.28 -29.13
CA SER A 232 5.32 -2.00 -28.75
C SER A 232 5.48 -0.79 -27.82
N MET A 233 4.60 0.20 -27.91
CA MET A 233 4.57 1.38 -27.02
C MET A 233 4.36 1.03 -25.54
N TYR A 234 3.77 -0.13 -25.25
CA TYR A 234 3.55 -0.61 -23.89
C TYR A 234 4.72 -1.44 -23.34
N LEU A 235 5.75 -1.72 -24.16
CA LEU A 235 6.97 -2.38 -23.71
C LEU A 235 7.83 -1.42 -22.89
N ASP A 236 7.59 -1.33 -21.58
CA ASP A 236 8.46 -0.58 -20.69
C ASP A 236 9.70 -1.41 -20.30
N THR A 237 10.80 -1.21 -21.01
CA THR A 237 12.05 -1.95 -20.76
C THR A 237 12.60 -1.69 -19.36
N LEU A 238 12.50 -0.46 -18.84
CA LEU A 238 13.03 -0.10 -17.52
C LEU A 238 12.23 -0.77 -16.40
N ALA A 239 10.90 -0.63 -16.42
CA ALA A 239 10.05 -1.29 -15.44
C ALA A 239 10.26 -2.82 -15.48
N ASN A 240 10.39 -3.40 -16.67
CA ASN A 240 10.68 -4.82 -16.81
C ASN A 240 12.01 -5.22 -16.17
N GLU A 241 13.10 -4.48 -16.41
CA GLU A 241 14.41 -4.77 -15.81
C GLU A 241 14.38 -4.67 -14.28
N THR A 242 13.67 -3.67 -13.75
CA THR A 242 13.43 -3.48 -12.32
C THR A 242 12.71 -4.68 -11.71
N PHE A 243 11.54 -5.06 -12.25
CA PHE A 243 10.75 -6.19 -11.74
C PHE A 243 11.45 -7.55 -11.94
N MET A 244 12.29 -7.68 -12.96
CA MET A 244 13.13 -8.86 -13.19
C MET A 244 14.28 -8.97 -12.19
N SER A 245 14.82 -7.83 -11.75
CA SER A 245 15.80 -7.77 -10.68
C SER A 245 15.15 -8.18 -9.36
N TYR A 246 13.95 -7.69 -9.06
CA TYR A 246 13.21 -8.10 -7.86
C TYR A 246 12.88 -9.59 -7.82
N MET A 247 12.46 -10.22 -8.93
CA MET A 247 12.29 -11.69 -8.97
C MET A 247 13.58 -12.46 -8.64
N ARG A 248 14.75 -11.88 -8.92
CA ARG A 248 16.03 -12.50 -8.55
C ARG A 248 16.34 -12.30 -7.07
N LEU A 249 16.12 -11.08 -6.56
CA LEU A 249 16.30 -10.73 -5.16
C LEU A 249 15.40 -11.56 -4.25
N THR A 250 14.11 -11.66 -4.54
CA THR A 250 13.13 -12.38 -3.69
C THR A 250 13.43 -13.87 -3.58
N ARG A 251 13.81 -14.52 -4.69
CA ARG A 251 14.02 -15.98 -4.73
C ARG A 251 15.41 -16.44 -4.27
N ASN A 252 16.46 -15.65 -4.49
CA ASN A 252 17.84 -16.07 -4.17
C ASN A 252 18.40 -15.39 -2.93
N GLU A 253 17.90 -14.21 -2.57
CA GLU A 253 18.51 -13.38 -1.53
C GLU A 253 17.56 -13.19 -0.34
N LEU A 254 16.32 -12.74 -0.54
CA LEU A 254 15.39 -12.53 0.58
C LEU A 254 14.80 -13.82 1.17
N ALA A 255 14.66 -14.88 0.37
CA ALA A 255 14.22 -16.20 0.84
C ALA A 255 15.33 -17.06 1.47
N HIS A 256 16.58 -16.59 1.43
CA HIS A 256 17.72 -17.19 2.11
C HIS A 256 18.26 -16.21 3.15
N PRO A 257 19.08 -16.63 4.12
CA PRO A 257 19.72 -15.71 5.06
C PRO A 257 20.78 -14.84 4.33
N SER A 258 20.34 -13.93 3.47
CA SER A 258 21.18 -12.87 2.92
C SER A 258 21.07 -11.64 3.83
N GLY A 259 22.15 -10.88 3.98
CA GLY A 259 22.15 -9.65 4.77
C GLY A 259 21.40 -8.47 4.11
N ILE A 260 20.65 -8.73 3.03
CA ILE A 260 19.98 -7.70 2.24
C ILE A 260 18.66 -7.37 2.92
N LYS A 261 18.61 -6.16 3.48
CA LYS A 261 17.40 -5.58 4.06
C LYS A 261 16.77 -4.62 3.07
N THR A 262 15.45 -4.50 3.13
CA THR A 262 14.75 -3.44 2.41
C THR A 262 14.15 -2.46 3.41
N ASP A 263 13.70 -1.31 2.92
CA ASP A 263 13.05 -0.29 3.71
C ASP A 263 11.65 0.01 3.16
N ARG A 264 10.92 0.81 3.93
CA ARG A 264 9.56 1.26 3.63
C ARG A 264 9.47 1.95 2.27
N ILE A 265 10.39 2.89 2.00
CA ILE A 265 10.37 3.74 0.81
C ILE A 265 10.63 2.89 -0.43
N THR A 266 11.65 2.03 -0.37
CA THR A 266 11.97 1.08 -1.43
C THR A 266 10.77 0.18 -1.74
N THR A 267 10.13 -0.38 -0.72
CA THR A 267 8.98 -1.27 -0.90
C THR A 267 7.76 -0.53 -1.44
N LEU A 268 7.51 0.69 -0.97
CA LEU A 268 6.43 1.55 -1.46
C LEU A 268 6.58 1.91 -2.94
N MET A 269 7.79 2.31 -3.37
CA MET A 269 8.06 2.64 -4.78
C MET A 269 7.70 1.47 -5.70
N ILE A 270 7.95 0.25 -5.25
CA ILE A 270 7.62 -0.97 -6.00
C ILE A 270 6.11 -1.17 -6.08
N PHE A 271 5.37 -0.98 -4.98
CA PHE A 271 3.90 -1.02 -5.02
C PHE A 271 3.32 0.00 -6.01
N VAL A 272 3.82 1.24 -6.00
CA VAL A 272 3.36 2.30 -6.90
C VAL A 272 3.63 1.92 -8.36
N ALA A 273 4.80 1.37 -8.66
CA ALA A 273 5.15 0.94 -10.01
C ALA A 273 4.41 -0.32 -10.47
N PHE A 274 4.02 -1.20 -9.54
CA PHE A 274 3.50 -2.54 -9.86
C PHE A 274 2.17 -2.51 -10.60
N ILE A 275 1.25 -1.60 -10.27
CA ILE A 275 -0.04 -1.47 -10.97
C ILE A 275 0.18 -1.19 -12.45
N LYS A 276 0.99 -0.17 -12.77
CA LYS A 276 1.29 0.21 -14.15
C LYS A 276 2.04 -0.90 -14.90
N TYR A 277 2.93 -1.59 -14.19
CA TYR A 277 3.63 -2.74 -14.74
C TYR A 277 2.65 -3.87 -15.10
N CYS A 278 1.74 -4.24 -14.18
CA CYS A 278 0.70 -5.24 -14.41
C CYS A 278 -0.19 -4.87 -15.58
N GLU A 279 -0.72 -3.65 -15.62
CA GLU A 279 -1.54 -3.15 -16.72
C GLU A 279 -0.88 -3.42 -18.07
N ARG A 280 0.42 -3.13 -18.18
CA ARG A 280 1.19 -3.33 -19.42
C ARG A 280 1.37 -4.80 -19.76
N GLN A 281 1.60 -5.68 -18.79
CA GLN A 281 1.68 -7.13 -19.08
C GLN A 281 0.31 -7.68 -19.53
N TYR A 282 -0.77 -7.24 -18.88
CA TYR A 282 -2.13 -7.68 -19.23
C TYR A 282 -2.59 -7.21 -20.61
N ILE A 283 -2.05 -6.10 -21.15
CA ILE A 283 -2.26 -5.74 -22.56
C ILE A 283 -1.81 -6.87 -23.50
N PHE A 284 -0.62 -7.45 -23.26
CA PHE A 284 -0.11 -8.57 -24.07
C PHE A 284 -0.85 -9.88 -23.79
N ILE A 285 -1.11 -10.21 -22.52
CA ILE A 285 -1.88 -11.41 -22.12
C ILE A 285 -3.25 -11.40 -22.80
N ASN A 286 -3.96 -10.28 -22.74
CA ASN A 286 -5.27 -10.12 -23.35
C ASN A 286 -5.20 -10.21 -24.88
N TYR A 287 -4.16 -9.62 -25.49
CA TYR A 287 -3.93 -9.76 -26.93
C TYR A 287 -3.76 -11.23 -27.33
N TYR A 288 -2.94 -12.01 -26.62
CA TYR A 288 -2.72 -13.43 -26.90
C TYR A 288 -3.96 -14.27 -26.66
N THR A 289 -4.74 -13.94 -25.63
CA THR A 289 -5.96 -14.67 -25.24
C THR A 289 -7.09 -14.47 -26.24
N ASN A 290 -7.16 -13.34 -26.94
CA ASN A 290 -8.15 -13.13 -28.00
C ASN A 290 -8.00 -14.10 -29.20
N TYR A 291 -6.88 -14.83 -29.28
CA TYR A 291 -6.64 -15.85 -30.29
C TYR A 291 -6.91 -17.27 -29.81
N LEU A 292 -7.16 -17.49 -28.52
CA LEU A 292 -7.62 -18.78 -27.98
C LEU A 292 -9.09 -19.03 -28.34
#